data_AF-A0A6I1NEL7-F1
#
_entry.id   AF-A0A6I1NEL7-F1
#
_cell.length_a   1.000
_cell.length_b   1.000
_cell.length_c   1.000
_cell.angle_alpha   90.00
_cell.angle_beta   90.00
_cell.angle_gamma   90.00
#
_symmetry.space_group_name_H-M   'P 1'
#
loop_
_entity.id
_entity.type
_entity.pdbx_description
1 polymer ?
#
loop_
_entity_poly.entity_id
_entity_poly.type
_entity_poly.pdbx_seq_one_letter_code
_entity_poly.pdbx_strand_id
1 'polypeptide(L)'
;MLAICRYFYAPFLRAKKLNFLNRAESKIGQTPSRNRNGFAMGHFCVWLVFGTVFYLGHELDRIFGLYLLLVPLLVIPALIASCAFVIGLVANLWARRWRRLMSVVAAPAVTIGLLAASTHYQISPEWIHFQLTRSHYTELVRNLPGPSPKYQEWDWGETGGAGSANIFHSLVYDETDNPLNRPEQSGHNEAISSARPCGDHFFLVTDTFQ
;
A
#
# COMPACT_ATOMS: atom_id res chain seq x y z
N MET A 1 27.66 -3.27 1.71
CA MET A 1 27.07 -2.05 2.29
C MET A 1 27.95 -0.82 2.01
N LEU A 2 28.25 -0.52 0.74
CA LEU A 2 29.18 0.57 0.36
C LEU A 2 28.94 1.11 -1.08
N ALA A 3 27.71 0.98 -1.59
CA ALA A 3 27.36 1.39 -2.96
C ALA A 3 26.36 2.57 -3.03
N ILE A 4 25.89 3.09 -1.90
CA ILE A 4 24.89 4.18 -1.87
C ILE A 4 25.55 5.58 -1.81
N CYS A 5 26.82 5.69 -1.40
CA CYS A 5 27.46 6.99 -1.16
C CYS A 5 28.08 7.70 -2.38
N ARG A 6 28.10 7.10 -3.58
CA ARG A 6 28.79 7.73 -4.74
C ARG A 6 27.94 8.67 -5.59
N TYR A 7 26.65 8.85 -5.30
CA TYR A 7 25.79 9.72 -6.11
C TYR A 7 25.73 11.20 -5.67
N PHE A 8 26.45 11.60 -4.60
CA PHE A 8 26.22 12.91 -3.96
C PHE A 8 27.33 13.97 -4.05
N TYR A 9 28.53 13.69 -4.58
CA TYR A 9 29.60 14.71 -4.62
C TYR A 9 30.44 14.65 -5.91
N ALA A 10 30.11 15.54 -6.85
CA ALA A 10 31.01 16.18 -7.82
C ALA A 10 30.12 16.93 -8.83
N PRO A 11 30.06 18.28 -8.81
CA PRO A 11 31.10 19.03 -9.51
C PRO A 11 31.30 20.48 -9.00
N PHE A 12 32.48 20.84 -8.49
CA PHE A 12 32.82 22.27 -8.30
C PHE A 12 34.27 22.66 -8.65
N LEU A 13 35.18 21.73 -8.94
CA LEU A 13 36.61 22.08 -9.14
C LEU A 13 37.18 21.64 -10.49
N ARG A 14 36.57 22.06 -11.62
CA ARG A 14 37.21 21.87 -12.94
C ARG A 14 36.80 22.87 -14.03
N ALA A 15 36.40 24.08 -13.67
CA ALA A 15 35.71 24.98 -14.60
C ALA A 15 36.57 25.95 -15.43
N LYS A 16 37.92 25.92 -15.39
CA LYS A 16 38.69 26.95 -16.15
C LYS A 16 39.92 26.53 -16.96
N LYS A 17 40.37 25.26 -16.96
CA LYS A 17 41.64 24.90 -17.62
C LYS A 17 41.60 23.74 -18.64
N LEU A 18 40.44 23.38 -19.18
CA LEU A 18 40.34 22.32 -20.22
C LEU A 18 39.44 22.70 -21.42
N ASN A 19 39.15 23.98 -21.64
CA ASN A 19 38.31 24.41 -22.75
C ASN A 19 38.98 24.35 -24.13
N PHE A 20 40.29 24.03 -24.21
CA PHE A 20 41.01 24.05 -25.49
C PHE A 20 41.26 22.66 -26.09
N LEU A 21 41.25 21.58 -25.29
CA LEU A 21 41.47 20.21 -25.78
C LEU A 21 40.17 19.39 -25.95
N ASN A 22 39.04 19.89 -25.45
CA ASN A 22 37.75 19.18 -25.41
C ASN A 22 36.96 19.12 -26.72
N ARG A 23 37.46 19.70 -27.84
CA ARG A 23 36.70 19.71 -29.11
C ARG A 23 36.97 18.49 -30.00
N ALA A 24 38.14 17.85 -29.85
CA ALA A 24 38.57 16.76 -30.72
C ALA A 24 38.10 15.35 -30.28
N GLU A 25 37.78 15.13 -29.00
CA GLU A 25 37.29 13.82 -28.51
C GLU A 25 35.75 13.68 -28.54
N SER A 26 35.04 14.62 -29.18
CA SER A 26 33.58 14.74 -29.09
C SER A 26 32.74 13.67 -29.82
N LYS A 27 33.35 12.57 -30.29
CA LYS A 27 32.63 11.51 -31.03
C LYS A 27 32.71 10.08 -30.48
N ILE A 28 33.47 9.80 -29.41
CA ILE A 28 33.67 8.39 -28.96
C ILE A 28 32.91 8.05 -27.66
N GLY A 29 32.15 8.99 -27.08
CA GLY A 29 31.49 8.75 -25.80
C GLY A 29 30.12 9.37 -25.68
N GLN A 30 29.19 9.06 -26.59
CA GLN A 30 27.77 9.20 -26.25
C GLN A 30 27.42 8.13 -25.20
N THR A 31 27.79 8.41 -23.95
CA THR A 31 27.10 7.81 -22.82
C THR A 31 25.64 8.24 -22.90
N PRO A 32 24.66 7.32 -22.81
CA PRO A 32 23.26 7.67 -22.93
C PRO A 32 22.96 8.72 -21.87
N SER A 33 22.48 9.89 -22.30
CA SER A 33 22.08 10.97 -21.42
C SER A 33 21.08 10.39 -20.42
N ARG A 34 21.54 10.15 -19.18
CA ARG A 34 20.72 9.62 -18.10
C ARG A 34 19.48 10.49 -18.00
N ASN A 35 18.35 9.94 -18.44
CA ASN A 35 17.13 10.69 -18.70
C ASN A 35 16.77 11.54 -17.49
N ARG A 36 16.69 12.86 -17.68
CA ARG A 36 16.35 13.85 -16.65
C ARG A 36 14.98 13.56 -15.99
N ASN A 37 14.16 12.74 -16.66
CA ASN A 37 12.84 12.29 -16.24
C ASN A 37 12.87 11.12 -15.22
N GLY A 38 13.96 10.35 -15.15
CA GLY A 38 14.05 9.19 -14.26
C GLY A 38 14.05 9.55 -12.77
N PHE A 39 14.46 10.77 -12.43
CA PHE A 39 14.44 11.26 -11.05
C PHE A 39 13.01 11.47 -10.54
N ALA A 40 12.13 12.04 -11.35
CA ALA A 40 10.72 12.25 -11.00
C ALA A 40 9.96 10.91 -10.91
N MET A 41 10.19 10.02 -11.87
CA MET A 41 9.58 8.69 -11.89
C MET A 41 10.01 7.85 -10.69
N GLY A 42 11.30 7.88 -10.32
CA GLY A 42 11.80 7.14 -9.16
C GLY A 42 11.15 7.58 -7.85
N HIS A 43 11.00 8.90 -7.63
CA HIS A 43 10.31 9.41 -6.44
C HIS A 43 8.84 9.02 -6.40
N PHE A 44 8.15 9.10 -7.54
CA PHE A 44 6.77 8.67 -7.63
C PHE A 44 6.62 7.17 -7.35
N CYS A 45 7.45 6.31 -7.95
CA CYS A 45 7.43 4.87 -7.70
C CYS A 45 7.68 4.52 -6.22
N VAL A 46 8.65 5.18 -5.58
CA VAL A 46 8.92 4.96 -4.14
C VAL A 46 7.71 5.36 -3.29
N TRP A 47 7.13 6.53 -3.54
CA TRP A 47 5.94 6.98 -2.81
C TRP A 47 4.73 6.10 -3.06
N LEU A 48 4.53 5.64 -4.30
CA LEU A 48 3.45 4.73 -4.64
C LEU A 48 3.61 3.40 -3.93
N VAL A 49 4.79 2.75 -4.03
CA VAL A 49 5.06 1.49 -3.32
C VAL A 49 4.87 1.67 -1.82
N PHE A 50 5.43 2.75 -1.26
CA PHE A 50 5.28 3.06 0.16
C PHE A 50 3.82 3.24 0.56
N GLY A 51 3.07 4.07 -0.16
CA GLY A 51 1.65 4.31 0.07
C GLY A 51 0.82 3.04 -0.08
N THR A 52 1.10 2.20 -1.08
CA THR A 52 0.42 0.92 -1.29
C THR A 52 0.72 -0.07 -0.17
N VAL A 53 1.96 -0.15 0.32
CA VAL A 53 2.30 -1.01 1.46
C VAL A 53 1.56 -0.58 2.72
N PHE A 54 1.45 0.73 2.98
CA PHE A 54 0.62 1.25 4.06
C PHE A 54 -0.86 0.97 3.86
N TYR A 55 -1.36 1.15 2.63
CA TYR A 55 -2.74 0.88 2.26
C TYR A 55 -3.15 -0.58 2.47
N LEU A 56 -2.25 -1.51 2.14
CA LEU A 56 -2.45 -2.95 2.31
C LEU A 56 -2.00 -3.45 3.69
N GLY A 57 -1.48 -2.57 4.57
CA GLY A 57 -0.84 -2.98 5.82
C GLY A 57 -1.76 -3.78 6.73
N HIS A 58 -3.03 -3.40 6.83
CA HIS A 58 -4.03 -4.12 7.63
C HIS A 58 -4.33 -5.52 7.08
N GLU A 59 -4.42 -5.68 5.76
CA GLU A 59 -4.56 -7.00 5.13
C GLU A 59 -3.33 -7.87 5.34
N LEU A 60 -2.13 -7.30 5.27
CA LEU A 60 -0.90 -8.02 5.55
C LEU A 60 -0.86 -8.49 7.00
N ASP A 61 -1.33 -7.68 7.94
CA ASP A 61 -1.44 -8.08 9.34
C ASP A 61 -2.39 -9.28 9.51
N ARG A 62 -3.58 -9.18 8.90
CA ARG A 62 -4.61 -10.22 8.96
C ARG A 62 -4.15 -11.55 8.33
N ILE A 63 -3.49 -11.50 7.18
CA ILE A 63 -3.07 -12.71 6.44
C ILE A 63 -1.88 -13.40 7.12
N PHE A 64 -0.92 -12.62 7.63
CA PHE A 64 0.34 -13.16 8.14
C PHE A 64 0.43 -13.20 9.67
N GLY A 65 -0.58 -12.71 10.39
CA GLY A 65 -0.56 -12.60 11.85
C GLY A 65 0.60 -11.74 12.35
N LEU A 66 0.91 -10.66 11.64
CA LEU A 66 2.14 -9.87 11.84
C LEU A 66 2.04 -8.91 13.04
N TYR A 67 1.07 -9.03 13.94
CA TYR A 67 0.71 -8.06 14.98
C TYR A 67 1.89 -7.25 15.59
N LEU A 68 2.93 -7.92 16.09
CA LEU A 68 4.12 -7.27 16.68
C LEU A 68 5.19 -6.86 15.67
N LEU A 69 5.25 -7.55 14.52
CA LEU A 69 6.26 -7.35 13.48
C LEU A 69 5.84 -6.33 12.42
N LEU A 70 4.54 -6.10 12.24
CA LEU A 70 4.00 -5.16 11.26
C LEU A 70 4.44 -3.73 11.59
N VAL A 71 4.35 -3.35 12.86
CA VAL A 71 4.75 -2.02 13.32
C VAL A 71 6.22 -1.74 12.98
N PRO A 72 7.23 -2.52 13.42
CA PRO A 72 8.61 -2.26 13.04
C PRO A 72 8.85 -2.43 11.52
N LEU A 73 8.17 -3.37 10.87
CA LEU A 73 8.28 -3.59 9.43
C LEU A 73 7.78 -2.41 8.60
N LEU A 74 6.76 -1.68 9.06
CA LEU A 74 6.22 -0.49 8.38
C LEU A 74 6.91 0.80 8.85
N VAL A 75 7.09 0.94 10.17
CA VAL A 75 7.61 2.17 10.78
C VAL A 75 9.08 2.40 10.46
N ILE A 76 9.92 1.35 10.45
CA ILE A 76 11.36 1.53 10.17
C ILE A 76 11.59 2.03 8.73
N PRO A 77 11.04 1.39 7.68
CA PRO A 77 11.13 1.92 6.31
C PRO A 77 10.49 3.30 6.17
N ALA A 78 9.38 3.56 6.87
CA ALA A 78 8.72 4.87 6.87
C ALA A 78 9.58 5.98 7.44
N LEU A 79 10.25 5.73 8.56
CA LEU A 79 11.17 6.67 9.18
C LEU A 79 12.37 6.94 8.27
N ILE A 80 12.96 5.89 7.67
CA ILE A 80 14.09 6.03 6.74
C ILE A 80 13.66 6.87 5.52
N ALA A 81 12.50 6.56 4.92
CA ALA A 81 11.96 7.29 3.78
C ALA A 81 11.66 8.76 4.14
N SER A 82 11.07 9.02 5.30
CA SER A 82 10.75 10.36 5.79
C SER A 82 12.01 11.19 6.04
N CYS A 83 13.02 10.62 6.70
CA CYS A 83 14.31 11.27 6.90
C CYS A 83 14.99 11.59 5.57
N ALA A 84 15.03 10.64 4.64
CA ALA A 84 15.61 10.84 3.31
C ALA A 84 14.86 11.93 2.52
N PHE A 85 13.53 11.97 2.65
CA PHE A 85 12.68 12.98 2.04
C PHE A 85 12.98 14.38 2.59
N VAL A 86 13.03 14.55 3.92
CA VAL A 86 13.31 15.85 4.56
C VAL A 86 14.71 16.34 4.19
N ILE A 87 15.73 15.47 4.26
CA ILE A 87 17.09 15.81 3.86
C ILE A 87 17.14 16.24 2.39
N GLY A 88 16.48 15.49 1.50
CA GLY A 88 16.40 15.79 0.08
C GLY A 88 15.66 17.12 -0.20
N LEU A 89 14.60 17.40 0.54
CA LEU A 89 13.81 18.62 0.41
C LEU A 89 14.63 19.84 0.84
N VAL A 90 15.29 19.78 2.00
CA VAL A 90 16.18 20.86 2.49
C VAL A 90 17.35 21.10 1.54
N ALA A 91 18.00 20.05 1.04
CA ALA A 91 19.09 20.18 0.09
C ALA A 91 18.66 20.83 -1.24
N ASN A 92 17.47 20.49 -1.75
CA ASN A 92 16.93 21.08 -2.98
C ASN A 92 16.44 22.52 -2.78
N LEU A 93 15.89 22.85 -1.61
CA LEU A 93 15.57 24.22 -1.20
C LEU A 93 16.82 25.09 -1.20
N TRP A 94 17.88 24.62 -0.54
CA TRP A 94 19.15 25.33 -0.45
C TRP A 94 19.79 25.57 -1.82
N ALA A 95 19.71 24.57 -2.70
CA ALA A 95 20.22 24.67 -4.07
C ALA A 95 19.30 25.46 -5.03
N ARG A 96 18.16 26.01 -4.54
CA ARG A 96 17.12 26.73 -5.32
C ARG A 96 16.66 25.97 -6.56
N ARG A 97 16.58 24.64 -6.47
CA ARG A 97 16.19 23.76 -7.59
C ARG A 97 14.68 23.57 -7.64
N TRP A 98 13.95 24.65 -7.87
CA TRP A 98 12.47 24.70 -7.83
C TRP A 98 11.77 23.60 -8.63
N ARG A 99 12.28 23.26 -9.83
CA ARG A 99 11.70 22.19 -10.66
C ARG A 99 11.75 20.80 -9.99
N ARG A 100 12.81 20.51 -9.23
CA ARG A 100 12.93 19.24 -8.49
C ARG A 100 12.04 19.24 -7.26
N LEU A 101 11.91 20.39 -6.61
CA LEU A 101 11.06 20.55 -5.44
C LEU A 101 9.59 20.29 -5.78
N MET A 102 9.11 20.82 -6.91
CA MET A 102 7.76 20.54 -7.39
C MET A 102 7.51 19.05 -7.62
N SER A 103 8.48 18.31 -8.17
CA SER A 103 8.34 16.85 -8.35
C SER A 103 8.35 16.09 -7.02
N VAL A 104 9.16 16.53 -6.05
CA VAL A 104 9.26 15.90 -4.73
C VAL A 104 7.97 16.08 -3.94
N VAL A 105 7.29 17.23 -4.07
CA VAL A 105 6.02 17.52 -3.41
C VAL A 105 4.82 16.94 -4.17
N ALA A 106 4.84 16.98 -5.51
CA ALA A 106 3.75 16.44 -6.32
C ALA A 106 3.63 14.92 -6.17
N ALA A 107 4.74 14.19 -6.02
CA ALA A 107 4.71 12.74 -5.87
C ALA A 107 3.81 12.24 -4.70
N PRO A 108 4.03 12.64 -3.44
CA PRO A 108 3.17 12.22 -2.34
C PRO A 108 1.73 12.72 -2.49
N ALA A 109 1.52 13.94 -3.01
CA ALA A 109 0.18 14.47 -3.24
C ALA A 109 -0.62 13.62 -4.24
N VAL A 110 0.01 13.24 -5.36
CA VAL A 110 -0.61 12.36 -6.38
C VAL A 110 -0.85 10.97 -5.80
N THR A 111 0.09 10.41 -5.04
CA THR A 111 -0.10 9.10 -4.40
C THR A 111 -1.28 9.12 -3.43
N ILE A 112 -1.36 10.11 -2.53
CA ILE A 112 -2.48 10.25 -1.59
C ILE A 112 -3.79 10.41 -2.35
N GLY A 113 -3.82 11.24 -3.40
CA GLY A 113 -4.99 11.42 -4.25
C GLY A 113 -5.44 10.13 -4.93
N LEU A 114 -4.50 9.31 -5.42
CA LEU A 114 -4.81 8.01 -6.03
C LEU A 114 -5.39 7.02 -5.02
N LEU A 115 -4.82 6.95 -3.82
CA LEU A 115 -5.30 6.09 -2.73
C LEU A 115 -6.67 6.54 -2.18
N ALA A 116 -6.89 7.86 -2.08
CA ALA A 116 -8.19 8.40 -1.69
C ALA A 116 -9.25 8.17 -2.78
N ALA A 117 -8.87 8.23 -4.05
CA ALA A 117 -9.76 7.87 -5.15
C ALA A 117 -10.11 6.37 -5.09
N SER A 118 -9.15 5.48 -4.84
CA SER A 118 -9.44 4.04 -4.75
C SER A 118 -10.40 3.71 -3.62
N THR A 119 -10.27 4.34 -2.45
CA THR A 119 -11.23 4.16 -1.35
C THR A 119 -12.61 4.72 -1.70
N HIS A 120 -12.68 5.87 -2.37
CA HIS A 120 -13.94 6.44 -2.83
C HIS A 120 -14.67 5.53 -3.84
N TYR A 121 -13.93 4.86 -4.73
CA TYR A 121 -14.48 3.87 -5.66
C TYR A 121 -14.68 2.49 -5.05
N GLN A 122 -14.64 2.36 -3.71
CA GLN A 122 -14.82 1.10 -2.98
C GLN A 122 -13.80 0.00 -3.34
N ILE A 123 -12.67 0.37 -3.93
CA ILE A 123 -11.54 -0.53 -4.19
C ILE A 123 -10.75 -0.67 -2.89
N SER A 124 -11.35 -1.33 -1.91
CA SER A 124 -10.71 -1.57 -0.62
C SER A 124 -9.74 -2.75 -0.69
N PRO A 125 -8.75 -2.83 0.21
CA PRO A 125 -7.85 -3.98 0.29
C PRO A 125 -8.60 -5.31 0.42
N GLU A 126 -9.69 -5.33 1.19
CA GLU A 126 -10.55 -6.48 1.40
C GLU A 126 -11.23 -6.91 0.09
N TRP A 127 -11.69 -5.93 -0.70
CA TRP A 127 -12.28 -6.20 -2.01
C TRP A 127 -11.25 -6.80 -2.97
N ILE A 128 -10.02 -6.28 -2.98
CA ILE A 128 -8.94 -6.86 -3.81
C ILE A 128 -8.65 -8.30 -3.39
N HIS A 129 -8.55 -8.57 -2.08
CA HIS A 129 -8.34 -9.91 -1.56
C HIS A 129 -9.48 -10.84 -1.98
N PHE A 130 -10.73 -10.42 -1.81
CA PHE A 130 -11.89 -11.19 -2.25
C PHE A 130 -11.86 -11.46 -3.76
N GLN A 131 -11.53 -10.49 -4.61
CA GLN A 131 -11.43 -10.73 -6.05
C GLN A 131 -10.36 -11.76 -6.41
N LEU A 132 -9.25 -11.80 -5.68
CA LEU A 132 -8.19 -12.79 -5.89
C LEU A 132 -8.61 -14.20 -5.44
N THR A 133 -9.45 -14.32 -4.41
CA THR A 133 -9.91 -15.61 -3.87
C THR A 133 -11.31 -16.02 -4.35
N ARG A 134 -11.99 -15.17 -5.12
CA ARG A 134 -13.39 -15.35 -5.55
C ARG A 134 -13.65 -16.70 -6.18
N SER A 135 -12.76 -17.18 -7.04
CA SER A 135 -12.94 -18.46 -7.73
C SER A 135 -12.99 -19.63 -6.75
N HIS A 136 -12.17 -19.60 -5.70
CA HIS A 136 -12.14 -20.62 -4.66
C HIS A 136 -13.45 -20.67 -3.87
N TYR A 137 -13.93 -19.50 -3.40
CA TYR A 137 -15.19 -19.43 -2.65
C TYR A 137 -16.42 -19.75 -3.50
N THR A 138 -16.41 -19.36 -4.78
CA THR A 138 -17.49 -19.74 -5.72
C THR A 138 -17.56 -21.26 -5.91
N GLU A 139 -16.41 -21.93 -5.96
CA GLU A 139 -16.37 -23.41 -6.03
C GLU A 139 -16.88 -24.06 -4.75
N LEU A 140 -16.49 -23.53 -3.58
CA LEU A 140 -17.02 -23.99 -2.29
C LEU A 140 -18.54 -23.86 -2.23
N VAL A 141 -19.09 -22.73 -2.65
CA VAL A 141 -20.55 -22.48 -2.69
C VAL A 141 -21.28 -23.48 -3.58
N ARG A 142 -20.73 -23.79 -4.76
CA ARG A 142 -21.33 -24.76 -5.69
C ARG A 142 -21.44 -26.15 -5.07
N ASN A 143 -20.45 -26.51 -4.26
CA ASN A 143 -20.35 -27.82 -3.60
C ASN A 143 -21.08 -27.88 -2.23
N LEU A 144 -21.70 -26.79 -1.77
CA LEU A 144 -22.44 -26.79 -0.51
C LEU A 144 -23.63 -27.77 -0.58
N PRO A 145 -23.73 -28.72 0.37
CA PRO A 145 -24.87 -29.63 0.47
C PRO A 145 -26.07 -28.91 1.10
N GLY A 146 -27.27 -29.16 0.58
CA GLY A 146 -28.53 -28.69 1.17
C GLY A 146 -29.46 -28.01 0.16
N PRO A 147 -30.75 -27.85 0.52
CA PRO A 147 -31.71 -27.08 -0.25
C PRO A 147 -31.42 -25.58 -0.18
N SER A 148 -31.77 -24.84 -1.24
CA SER A 148 -31.73 -23.37 -1.27
C SER A 148 -32.79 -22.77 -0.33
N PRO A 149 -32.57 -21.61 0.33
CA PRO A 149 -31.39 -20.75 0.22
C PRO A 149 -30.16 -21.30 0.95
N LYS A 150 -29.01 -21.24 0.28
CA LYS A 150 -27.72 -21.64 0.86
C LYS A 150 -27.14 -20.51 1.72
N TYR A 151 -26.63 -20.89 2.88
CA TYR A 151 -25.89 -20.03 3.79
C TYR A 151 -24.58 -20.73 4.17
N GLN A 152 -23.46 -20.03 4.07
CA GLN A 152 -22.18 -20.51 4.56
C GLN A 152 -21.31 -19.36 5.03
N GLU A 153 -20.59 -19.60 6.11
CA GLU A 153 -19.61 -18.67 6.65
C GLU A 153 -18.22 -19.29 6.61
N TRP A 154 -17.22 -18.46 6.32
CA TRP A 154 -15.81 -18.80 6.40
C TRP A 154 -15.08 -17.76 7.24
N ASP A 155 -14.17 -18.25 8.08
CA ASP A 155 -13.19 -17.42 8.76
C ASP A 155 -12.33 -16.68 7.72
N TRP A 156 -12.32 -15.35 7.79
CA TRP A 156 -11.59 -14.46 6.90
C TRP A 156 -10.39 -13.79 7.60
N GLY A 157 -10.07 -14.27 8.80
CA GLY A 157 -8.97 -13.83 9.64
C GLY A 157 -9.38 -12.80 10.68
N GLU A 158 -8.52 -12.64 11.68
CA GLU A 158 -8.68 -11.63 12.73
C GLU A 158 -7.57 -10.58 12.65
N THR A 159 -7.80 -9.46 13.29
CA THR A 159 -6.80 -8.42 13.50
C THR A 159 -6.96 -7.88 14.92
N GLY A 160 -5.86 -7.74 15.65
CA GLY A 160 -5.89 -7.36 17.06
C GLY A 160 -4.98 -8.23 17.91
N GLY A 161 -4.70 -7.79 19.12
CA GLY A 161 -3.86 -8.51 20.06
C GLY A 161 -3.92 -7.87 21.44
N ALA A 162 -3.13 -8.40 22.39
CA ALA A 162 -3.17 -7.93 23.77
C ALA A 162 -2.96 -6.40 23.87
N GLY A 163 -4.02 -5.67 24.23
CA GLY A 163 -4.03 -4.21 24.41
C GLY A 163 -4.74 -3.38 23.33
N SER A 164 -5.30 -4.00 22.28
CA SER A 164 -6.16 -3.32 21.29
C SER A 164 -7.49 -4.04 21.10
N ALA A 165 -8.46 -3.37 20.48
CA ALA A 165 -9.71 -4.01 20.06
C ALA A 165 -9.42 -5.19 19.11
N ASN A 166 -10.10 -6.32 19.32
CA ASN A 166 -10.03 -7.48 18.45
C ASN A 166 -11.13 -7.36 17.38
N ILE A 167 -10.72 -7.45 16.13
CA ILE A 167 -11.56 -7.31 14.95
C ILE A 167 -11.54 -8.67 14.24
N PHE A 168 -12.69 -9.34 14.22
CA PHE A 168 -12.85 -10.60 13.52
C PHE A 168 -13.52 -10.33 12.17
N HIS A 169 -12.98 -10.90 11.12
CA HIS A 169 -13.56 -10.85 9.79
C HIS A 169 -14.09 -12.21 9.40
N SER A 170 -15.34 -12.25 8.99
CA SER A 170 -15.98 -13.43 8.41
C SER A 170 -16.46 -13.12 7.00
N LEU A 171 -16.19 -14.01 6.05
CA LEU A 171 -16.86 -13.97 4.76
C LEU A 171 -18.12 -14.82 4.84
N VAL A 172 -19.25 -14.19 4.58
CA VAL A 172 -20.58 -14.81 4.59
C VAL A 172 -21.10 -14.87 3.16
N TYR A 173 -21.53 -16.05 2.75
CA TYR A 173 -22.35 -16.25 1.56
C TYR A 173 -23.80 -16.49 1.99
N ASP A 174 -24.70 -15.66 1.49
CA ASP A 174 -26.14 -15.76 1.75
C ASP A 174 -26.94 -15.46 0.48
N GLU A 175 -27.60 -16.49 -0.06
CA GLU A 175 -28.45 -16.37 -1.25
C GLU A 175 -29.65 -15.41 -1.07
N THR A 176 -30.02 -15.09 0.18
CA THR A 176 -31.11 -14.17 0.50
C THR A 176 -30.69 -12.72 0.69
N ASP A 177 -29.40 -12.42 0.54
CA ASP A 177 -28.80 -11.09 0.72
C ASP A 177 -29.06 -10.46 2.11
N ASN A 178 -29.16 -11.28 3.16
CA ASN A 178 -29.50 -10.86 4.52
C ASN A 178 -28.44 -11.29 5.55
N PRO A 179 -27.18 -10.80 5.43
CA PRO A 179 -26.04 -11.27 6.23
C PRO A 179 -26.15 -10.95 7.74
N LEU A 180 -27.07 -10.06 8.15
CA LEU A 180 -27.26 -9.63 9.54
C LEU A 180 -28.40 -10.36 10.27
N ASN A 181 -29.22 -11.16 9.57
CA ASN A 181 -30.29 -11.97 10.19
C ASN A 181 -29.75 -13.32 10.72
N ARG A 182 -28.52 -13.31 11.24
CA ARG A 182 -27.89 -14.45 11.88
C ARG A 182 -28.71 -14.86 13.11
N PRO A 183 -28.95 -16.16 13.37
CA PRO A 183 -29.35 -16.57 14.70
C PRO A 183 -28.20 -16.20 15.65
N GLU A 184 -28.42 -15.19 16.50
CA GLU A 184 -27.44 -14.70 17.48
C GLU A 184 -26.75 -15.89 18.15
N GLN A 185 -25.44 -16.04 17.90
CA GLN A 185 -24.64 -16.97 18.68
C GLN A 185 -24.52 -16.35 20.07
N SER A 186 -25.44 -16.74 20.94
CA SER A 186 -25.61 -16.26 22.30
C SER A 186 -24.28 -16.34 23.05
N GLY A 187 -23.67 -15.20 23.33
CA GLY A 187 -22.38 -15.18 24.00
C GLY A 187 -21.98 -13.83 24.54
N HIS A 188 -21.76 -12.82 23.70
CA HIS A 188 -21.07 -11.59 24.11
C HIS A 188 -21.80 -10.33 23.65
N ASN A 189 -22.41 -9.64 24.62
CA ASN A 189 -23.39 -8.55 24.46
C ASN A 189 -22.82 -7.19 24.01
N GLU A 190 -21.58 -7.10 23.53
CA GLU A 190 -20.93 -5.80 23.23
C GLU A 190 -20.20 -5.74 21.86
N ALA A 191 -20.37 -6.73 20.99
CA ALA A 191 -19.75 -6.71 19.66
C ALA A 191 -20.47 -5.74 18.72
N ILE A 192 -19.74 -4.80 18.10
CA ILE A 192 -20.27 -3.98 17.00
C ILE A 192 -20.00 -4.74 15.70
N SER A 193 -21.07 -5.28 15.12
CA SER A 193 -21.06 -5.98 13.83
C SER A 193 -21.37 -5.02 12.69
N SER A 194 -20.61 -5.12 11.60
CA SER A 194 -20.89 -4.41 10.35
C SER A 194 -20.74 -5.36 9.17
N ALA A 195 -21.63 -5.25 8.18
CA ALA A 195 -21.58 -6.05 6.96
C ALA A 195 -21.36 -5.14 5.74
N ARG A 196 -20.43 -5.54 4.86
CA ARG A 196 -20.17 -4.86 3.59
C ARG A 196 -20.30 -5.83 2.42
N PRO A 197 -21.01 -5.48 1.34
CA PRO A 197 -21.06 -6.33 0.15
C PRO A 197 -19.69 -6.37 -0.54
N CYS A 198 -19.23 -7.57 -0.90
CA CYS A 198 -17.99 -7.79 -1.66
C CYS A 198 -18.26 -8.26 -3.10
N GLY A 199 -19.39 -8.91 -3.33
CA GLY A 199 -19.82 -9.42 -4.65
C GLY A 199 -21.15 -10.17 -4.55
N ASP A 200 -21.53 -10.86 -5.62
CA ASP A 200 -22.80 -11.59 -5.76
C ASP A 200 -23.07 -12.50 -4.56
N HIS A 201 -23.97 -12.09 -3.65
CA HIS A 201 -24.36 -12.80 -2.41
C HIS A 201 -23.23 -12.99 -1.38
N PHE A 202 -22.08 -12.34 -1.56
CA PHE A 202 -20.95 -12.38 -0.63
C PHE A 202 -20.84 -11.10 0.17
N PHE A 203 -20.78 -11.25 1.48
CA PHE A 203 -20.69 -10.17 2.45
C PHE A 203 -19.50 -10.39 3.36
N LEU A 204 -18.71 -9.34 3.55
CA LEU A 204 -17.70 -9.30 4.59
C LEU A 204 -18.33 -8.76 5.86
N VAL A 205 -18.46 -9.62 6.86
CA VAL A 205 -18.92 -9.26 8.21
C VAL A 205 -17.69 -8.99 9.06
N THR A 206 -17.72 -7.88 9.77
CA THR A 206 -16.65 -7.45 10.68
C THR A 206 -17.24 -7.26 12.07
N ASP A 207 -16.78 -8.07 13.00
CA ASP A 207 -17.19 -8.05 14.40
C ASP A 207 -16.06 -7.43 15.23
N THR A 208 -16.34 -6.29 15.86
CA THR A 208 -15.35 -5.58 16.69
C THR A 208 -15.67 -5.74 18.17
N PHE A 209 -14.67 -6.15 18.94
CA PHE A 209 -14.72 -6.34 20.39
C PHE A 209 -13.78 -5.33 21.04
N GLN A 210 -14.33 -4.50 21.93
CA GLN A 210 -13.58 -3.49 22.68
C GLN A 210 -13.11 -4.01 24.03
#